data_AF-C6LU59-F1
#
_entry.id   AF-C6LU59-F1
#
_cell.length_a   1.000
_cell.length_b   1.000
_cell.length_c   1.000
_cell.angle_alpha   90.00
_cell.angle_beta   90.00
_cell.angle_gamma   90.00
#
_symmetry.space_group_name_H-M   'P 1'
#
loop_
_entity.id
_entity.type
_entity.pdbx_description
1 polymer ?
#
loop_
_entity_poly.entity_id
_entity_poly.type
_entity_poly.pdbx_seq_one_letter_code
_entity_poly.pdbx_strand_id
1 'polypeptide(L)'
;MPAGDGKERGVKKKIGVETRQRARQYRKKQKEAVTVDPSIDVDPFCFKNYLGKYECKLCGTRHVDKESYATHVGGKRHQYFLAKKLKLSRKDGDEQTFSKAGSLASSGTDRVLLRKRELPKWHVDEVIHPESAKSGYCVSLWCPKMKTGVPRYRIVSTYDQTIEPVSPDKQYVVISCYPYRSVGICILNQPIDTASVYEEFNSLTETYVLQLFHA
;
A
#
# COMPACT_ATOMS: atom_id res chain seq x y z
N MET A 1 -46.59 29.81 -78.51
CA MET A 1 -47.03 29.15 -77.26
C MET A 1 -47.11 27.65 -77.55
N PRO A 2 -46.10 26.86 -77.19
CA PRO A 2 -46.20 26.06 -75.95
C PRO A 2 -44.85 25.74 -75.25
N ALA A 3 -44.97 25.08 -74.08
CA ALA A 3 -44.01 24.22 -73.35
C ALA A 3 -42.73 24.87 -72.79
N GLY A 4 -42.33 24.69 -71.53
CA GLY A 4 -42.70 23.74 -70.49
C GLY A 4 -41.44 23.29 -69.76
N ASP A 5 -40.96 24.06 -68.77
CA ASP A 5 -39.77 23.72 -67.99
C ASP A 5 -40.07 22.65 -66.93
N GLY A 6 -39.56 21.45 -67.17
CA GLY A 6 -39.67 20.29 -66.29
C GLY A 6 -38.79 20.40 -65.05
N LYS A 7 -39.40 20.49 -63.88
CA LYS A 7 -38.73 20.25 -62.59
C LYS A 7 -38.42 18.76 -62.44
N GLU A 8 -37.14 18.40 -62.57
CA GLU A 8 -36.64 17.07 -62.18
C GLU A 8 -36.85 16.84 -60.68
N ARG A 9 -37.56 15.75 -60.34
CA ARG A 9 -37.79 15.34 -58.96
C ARG A 9 -36.59 14.51 -58.49
N GLY A 10 -35.83 15.04 -57.53
CA GLY A 10 -34.71 14.34 -56.91
C GLY A 10 -35.11 13.00 -56.27
N VAL A 11 -34.50 11.93 -56.76
CA VAL A 11 -34.64 10.57 -56.22
C VAL A 11 -33.97 10.49 -54.84
N LYS A 12 -34.75 10.26 -53.78
CA LYS A 12 -34.23 9.99 -52.43
C LYS A 12 -33.51 8.64 -52.42
N LYS A 13 -32.17 8.66 -52.40
CA LYS A 13 -31.33 7.45 -52.24
C LYS A 13 -31.65 6.78 -50.91
N LYS A 14 -32.17 5.54 -50.96
CA LYS A 14 -32.36 4.68 -49.78
C LYS A 14 -30.98 4.34 -49.22
N ILE A 15 -30.63 4.89 -48.05
CA ILE A 15 -29.41 4.55 -47.31
C ILE A 15 -29.54 3.09 -46.86
N GLY A 16 -28.81 2.21 -47.53
CA GLY A 16 -28.91 0.77 -47.41
C GLY A 16 -28.48 0.23 -46.04
N VAL A 17 -29.15 -0.85 -45.62
CA VAL A 17 -28.90 -1.58 -44.37
C VAL A 17 -27.45 -2.10 -44.29
N GLU A 18 -26.81 -2.36 -45.43
CA GLU A 18 -25.41 -2.79 -45.55
C GLU A 18 -24.40 -1.76 -45.03
N THR A 19 -24.65 -0.46 -45.24
CA THR A 19 -23.77 0.61 -44.73
C THR A 19 -23.79 0.64 -43.20
N ARG A 20 -24.95 0.33 -42.60
CA ARG A 20 -25.14 0.25 -41.15
C ARG A 20 -24.46 -0.99 -40.55
N GLN A 21 -24.50 -2.12 -41.24
CA GLN A 21 -23.80 -3.35 -40.83
C GLN A 21 -22.28 -3.19 -40.88
N ARG A 22 -21.73 -2.62 -41.97
CA ARG A 22 -20.29 -2.31 -42.07
C ARG A 22 -19.83 -1.33 -40.98
N ALA A 23 -20.60 -0.28 -40.71
CA ALA A 23 -20.30 0.66 -39.62
C ALA A 23 -20.36 0.01 -38.22
N ARG A 24 -21.17 -1.04 -38.04
CA ARG A 24 -21.23 -1.81 -36.79
C ARG A 24 -20.03 -2.75 -36.66
N GLN A 25 -19.64 -3.43 -37.73
CA GLN A 25 -18.44 -4.27 -37.77
C GLN A 25 -17.16 -3.46 -37.56
N TYR A 26 -17.06 -2.29 -38.18
CA TYR A 26 -15.90 -1.40 -37.99
C TYR A 26 -15.77 -0.94 -36.54
N ARG A 27 -16.90 -0.56 -35.90
CA ARG A 27 -16.93 -0.23 -34.47
C ARG A 27 -16.59 -1.40 -33.56
N LYS A 28 -16.96 -2.64 -33.95
CA LYS A 28 -16.62 -3.86 -33.19
C LYS A 28 -15.11 -4.13 -33.25
N LYS A 29 -14.51 -4.09 -34.45
CA LYS A 29 -13.06 -4.25 -34.62
C LYS A 29 -12.24 -3.20 -33.87
N GLN A 30 -12.71 -1.95 -33.86
CA GLN A 30 -12.05 -0.86 -33.11
C GLN A 30 -12.06 -1.10 -31.59
N LYS A 31 -13.08 -1.77 -31.04
CA LYS A 31 -13.12 -2.15 -29.62
C LYS A 31 -12.17 -3.31 -29.32
N GLU A 32 -12.17 -4.33 -30.17
CA GLU A 32 -11.31 -5.52 -30.01
C GLU A 32 -9.81 -5.18 -30.13
N ALA A 33 -9.45 -4.09 -30.80
CA ALA A 33 -8.08 -3.60 -30.90
C ALA A 33 -7.59 -2.83 -29.67
N VAL A 34 -8.48 -2.45 -28.74
CA VAL A 34 -8.09 -1.79 -27.49
C VAL A 34 -7.50 -2.85 -26.58
N THR A 35 -6.18 -2.88 -26.48
CA THR A 35 -5.47 -3.71 -25.50
C THR A 35 -5.89 -3.31 -24.10
N VAL A 36 -6.56 -4.22 -23.40
CA VAL A 36 -6.90 -4.05 -21.99
C VAL A 36 -5.61 -4.04 -21.19
N ASP A 37 -5.34 -2.95 -20.47
CA ASP A 37 -4.18 -2.87 -19.60
C ASP A 37 -4.24 -4.01 -18.55
N PRO A 38 -3.20 -4.85 -18.44
CA PRO A 38 -3.16 -5.95 -17.48
C PRO A 38 -3.14 -5.48 -16.01
N SER A 39 -3.03 -4.17 -15.78
CA SER A 39 -3.06 -3.55 -14.45
C SER A 39 -4.45 -3.55 -13.79
N ILE A 40 -5.52 -3.76 -14.56
CA ILE A 40 -6.90 -3.75 -14.03
C ILE A 40 -7.18 -4.91 -13.09
N ASP A 41 -6.55 -6.06 -13.32
CA ASP A 41 -6.70 -7.23 -12.45
C ASP A 41 -6.02 -7.05 -11.08
N VAL A 42 -5.12 -6.07 -10.97
CA VAL A 42 -4.40 -5.72 -9.73
C VAL A 42 -5.00 -4.47 -9.07
N ASP A 43 -6.00 -3.82 -9.68
CA ASP A 43 -6.61 -2.61 -9.13
C ASP A 43 -7.41 -2.91 -7.84
N PRO A 44 -7.02 -2.35 -6.67
CA PRO A 44 -7.74 -2.58 -5.41
C PRO A 44 -9.18 -2.08 -5.39
N PHE A 45 -9.58 -1.23 -6.33
CA PHE A 45 -10.92 -0.66 -6.41
C PHE A 45 -11.86 -1.39 -7.38
N CYS A 46 -11.34 -2.31 -8.19
CA CYS A 46 -12.11 -3.11 -9.13
C CYS A 46 -12.57 -4.40 -8.46
N PHE A 47 -13.88 -4.69 -8.52
CA PHE A 47 -14.40 -5.98 -8.07
C PHE A 47 -15.52 -6.47 -8.98
N LYS A 48 -15.69 -7.79 -9.03
CA LYS A 48 -16.77 -8.44 -9.78
C LYS A 48 -17.94 -8.68 -8.83
N ASN A 49 -19.11 -8.15 -9.17
CA ASN A 49 -20.33 -8.35 -8.41
C ASN A 49 -20.90 -9.78 -8.63
N TYR A 50 -21.85 -10.21 -7.80
CA TYR A 50 -22.50 -11.53 -7.92
C TYR A 50 -23.23 -11.72 -9.26
N LEU A 51 -23.64 -10.62 -9.91
CA LEU A 51 -24.21 -10.61 -11.28
C LEU A 51 -23.15 -10.70 -12.39
N GLY A 52 -21.88 -10.86 -12.04
CA GLY A 52 -20.77 -10.97 -12.98
C GLY A 52 -20.32 -9.65 -13.63
N LYS A 53 -20.91 -8.52 -13.24
CA LYS A 53 -20.54 -7.16 -13.70
C LYS A 53 -19.38 -6.58 -12.88
N TYR A 54 -18.60 -5.68 -13.48
CA TYR A 54 -17.49 -5.02 -12.80
C TYR A 54 -17.98 -3.74 -12.13
N GLU A 55 -17.54 -3.48 -10.90
CA GLU A 55 -17.91 -2.28 -10.16
C GLU A 55 -16.66 -1.56 -9.63
N CYS A 56 -16.68 -0.23 -9.69
CA CYS A 56 -15.63 0.62 -9.13
C CYS A 56 -16.03 1.07 -7.73
N LYS A 57 -15.33 0.58 -6.69
CA LYS A 57 -15.62 0.94 -5.29
C LYS A 57 -15.38 2.43 -5.02
N LEU A 58 -14.41 3.03 -5.72
CA LEU A 58 -14.05 4.43 -5.54
C LEU A 58 -15.13 5.39 -6.08
N CYS A 59 -15.76 5.04 -7.20
CA CYS A 59 -16.74 5.89 -7.88
C CYS A 59 -18.19 5.46 -7.70
N GLY A 60 -18.45 4.24 -7.25
CA GLY A 60 -19.79 3.63 -7.19
C GLY A 60 -20.39 3.35 -8.57
N THR A 61 -19.56 3.15 -9.60
CA THR A 61 -20.01 2.94 -10.98
C THR A 61 -19.94 1.47 -11.38
N ARG A 62 -20.92 1.03 -12.17
CA ARG A 62 -21.01 -0.34 -12.69
C ARG A 62 -20.69 -0.39 -14.18
N HIS A 63 -19.84 -1.32 -14.56
CA HIS A 63 -19.30 -1.56 -15.88
C HIS A 63 -19.68 -2.97 -16.36
N VAL A 64 -19.95 -3.11 -17.66
CA VAL A 64 -20.33 -4.40 -18.24
C VAL A 64 -19.10 -5.30 -18.36
N ASP A 65 -18.02 -4.76 -18.93
CA ASP A 65 -16.78 -5.48 -19.23
C ASP A 65 -15.56 -4.81 -18.58
N LYS A 66 -14.46 -5.55 -18.46
CA LYS A 66 -13.17 -5.01 -17.98
C LYS A 66 -12.68 -3.83 -18.82
N GLU A 67 -12.91 -3.86 -20.13
CA GLU A 67 -12.63 -2.75 -21.06
C GLU A 67 -13.39 -1.47 -20.69
N SER A 68 -14.67 -1.61 -20.31
CA SER A 68 -15.48 -0.49 -19.87
C SER A 68 -14.99 0.08 -18.52
N TYR A 69 -14.43 -0.77 -17.66
CA TYR A 69 -13.77 -0.34 -16.43
C TYR A 69 -12.43 0.36 -16.72
N ALA A 70 -11.62 -0.17 -17.65
CA ALA A 70 -10.33 0.41 -18.06
C ALA A 70 -10.47 1.89 -18.45
N THR A 71 -11.41 2.15 -19.35
CA THR A 71 -11.71 3.50 -19.83
C THR A 71 -12.25 4.42 -18.73
N HIS A 72 -12.92 3.85 -17.72
CA HIS A 72 -13.39 4.59 -16.56
C HIS A 72 -12.26 5.03 -15.61
N VAL A 73 -11.23 4.21 -15.41
CA VAL A 73 -10.05 4.54 -14.58
C VAL A 73 -9.33 5.79 -15.11
N GLY A 74 -9.24 5.92 -16.44
CA GLY A 74 -8.70 7.12 -17.10
C GLY A 74 -9.62 8.35 -17.03
N GLY A 75 -10.83 8.22 -16.48
CA GLY A 75 -11.82 9.30 -16.41
C GLY A 75 -11.53 10.32 -15.30
N LYS A 76 -11.86 11.60 -15.57
CA LYS A 76 -11.68 12.72 -14.61
C LYS A 76 -12.32 12.47 -13.24
N ARG A 77 -13.49 11.83 -13.22
CA ARG A 77 -14.20 11.52 -11.97
C ARG A 77 -13.41 10.54 -11.11
N HIS A 78 -12.89 9.47 -11.70
CA HIS A 78 -12.09 8.48 -10.99
C HIS A 78 -10.82 9.11 -10.41
N GLN A 79 -10.11 9.88 -11.24
CA GLN A 79 -8.91 10.62 -10.82
C GLN A 79 -9.20 11.64 -9.70
N TYR A 80 -10.34 12.33 -9.75
CA TYR A 80 -10.75 13.26 -8.70
C TYR A 80 -10.97 12.55 -7.36
N PHE A 81 -11.72 11.44 -7.33
CA PHE A 81 -11.94 10.69 -6.09
C PHE A 81 -10.65 10.07 -5.55
N LEU A 82 -9.75 9.65 -6.43
CA LEU A 82 -8.44 9.12 -6.06
C LEU A 82 -7.59 10.21 -5.37
N ALA A 83 -7.52 11.40 -5.97
CA ALA A 83 -6.83 12.54 -5.38
C ALA A 83 -7.45 12.98 -4.04
N LYS A 84 -8.79 12.96 -3.92
CA LYS A 84 -9.48 13.27 -2.67
C LYS A 84 -9.12 12.26 -1.57
N LYS A 85 -9.07 10.97 -1.90
CA LYS A 85 -8.69 9.92 -0.96
C LYS A 85 -7.24 10.05 -0.49
N LEU A 86 -6.31 10.38 -1.40
CA LEU A 86 -4.91 10.64 -1.05
C LEU A 86 -4.74 11.87 -0.14
N LYS A 87 -5.58 12.90 -0.31
CA LYS A 87 -5.57 14.08 0.57
C LYS A 87 -6.11 13.77 1.97
N LEU A 88 -7.18 12.98 2.07
CA LEU A 88 -7.72 12.53 3.36
C LEU A 88 -6.69 11.67 4.10
N SER A 89 -6.08 10.67 3.44
CA SER A 89 -5.05 9.84 4.08
C SER A 89 -3.82 10.61 4.55
N ARG A 90 -3.50 11.76 3.95
CA ARG A 90 -2.41 12.63 4.41
C ARG A 90 -2.82 13.50 5.61
N LYS A 91 -4.10 13.87 5.70
CA LYS A 91 -4.65 14.70 6.78
C LYS A 91 -4.93 13.86 8.03
N ASP A 92 -5.38 12.63 7.87
CA ASP A 92 -5.67 11.69 8.96
C ASP A 92 -4.38 11.06 9.55
N GLY A 93 -3.20 11.39 9.01
CA GLY A 93 -1.90 10.93 9.50
C GLY A 93 -1.45 11.53 10.84
N ASP A 94 -2.22 12.47 11.40
CA ASP A 94 -1.91 13.15 12.67
C ASP A 94 -2.84 12.76 13.82
N GLU A 95 -3.96 12.03 13.59
CA GLU A 95 -4.97 11.89 14.65
C GLU A 95 -5.87 10.64 14.65
N GLN A 96 -5.50 9.49 14.05
CA GLN A 96 -6.33 8.28 14.24
C GLN A 96 -5.55 7.01 14.59
N THR A 97 -5.57 6.73 15.89
CA THR A 97 -5.58 5.38 16.46
C THR A 97 -6.88 4.66 16.09
N PHE A 98 -6.76 3.34 15.86
CA PHE A 98 -7.83 2.33 15.78
C PHE A 98 -8.98 2.54 14.76
N SER A 99 -8.90 1.91 13.59
CA SER A 99 -9.57 0.61 13.37
C SER A 99 -9.53 0.10 11.92
N LYS A 100 -9.26 -1.20 11.83
CA LYS A 100 -9.67 -2.17 10.81
C LYS A 100 -9.16 -2.06 9.35
N ALA A 101 -8.53 -3.18 8.99
CA ALA A 101 -8.49 -3.80 7.67
C ALA A 101 -7.61 -3.13 6.60
N GLY A 102 -6.37 -3.61 6.55
CA GLY A 102 -5.86 -4.23 5.33
C GLY A 102 -5.49 -3.31 4.18
N SER A 103 -4.21 -3.39 3.83
CA SER A 103 -3.61 -2.97 2.54
C SER A 103 -3.03 -1.57 2.54
N LEU A 104 -1.94 -1.41 3.29
CA LEU A 104 -0.83 -0.60 2.79
C LEU A 104 -0.33 -1.23 1.49
N ALA A 105 -0.72 -0.64 0.38
CA ALA A 105 0.02 -0.70 -0.87
C ALA A 105 1.36 0.04 -0.68
N SER A 106 2.27 -0.58 0.09
CA SER A 106 3.70 -0.39 -0.15
C SER A 106 4.03 -1.26 -1.36
N SER A 107 4.49 -0.62 -2.43
CA SER A 107 5.11 -1.22 -3.63
C SER A 107 5.42 -2.72 -3.48
N GLY A 108 4.69 -3.55 -4.21
CA GLY A 108 4.70 -5.02 -4.10
C GLY A 108 6.05 -5.69 -4.39
N THR A 109 7.10 -4.93 -4.70
CA THR A 109 8.46 -5.43 -4.88
C THR A 109 9.28 -5.46 -3.60
N ASP A 110 8.93 -4.70 -2.55
CA ASP A 110 9.79 -4.60 -1.36
C ASP A 110 9.53 -5.72 -0.34
N ARG A 111 8.28 -6.16 -0.18
CA ARG A 111 7.92 -7.20 0.82
C ARG A 111 8.62 -8.55 0.58
N VAL A 112 8.91 -8.89 -0.67
CA VAL A 112 9.65 -10.12 -1.03
C VAL A 112 11.16 -9.95 -0.78
N LEU A 113 11.68 -8.73 -0.89
CA LEU A 113 13.08 -8.42 -0.60
C LEU A 113 13.37 -8.33 0.90
N LEU A 114 12.39 -7.91 1.72
CA LEU A 114 12.52 -7.85 3.18
C LEU A 114 13.00 -9.17 3.80
N ARG A 115 12.49 -10.32 3.31
CA ARG A 115 12.79 -11.65 3.88
C ARG A 115 14.18 -12.18 3.51
N LYS A 116 14.78 -11.68 2.42
CA LYS A 116 16.13 -12.06 1.97
C LYS A 116 17.23 -11.22 2.62
N ARG A 117 16.88 -10.30 3.52
CA ARG A 117 17.85 -9.46 4.22
C ARG A 117 18.58 -10.26 5.30
N GLU A 118 19.86 -9.94 5.46
CA GLU A 118 20.72 -10.52 6.49
C GLU A 118 20.26 -10.07 7.89
N LEU A 119 20.48 -10.93 8.89
CA LEU A 119 20.29 -10.59 10.29
C LEU A 119 21.55 -9.88 10.81
N PRO A 120 21.42 -8.77 11.55
CA PRO A 120 22.55 -8.13 12.19
C PRO A 120 23.01 -8.97 13.39
N LYS A 121 24.27 -8.79 13.81
CA LYS A 121 24.75 -9.42 15.05
C LYS A 121 24.22 -8.61 16.23
N TRP A 122 23.66 -9.28 17.21
CA TRP A 122 23.07 -8.66 18.38
C TRP A 122 23.70 -9.20 19.66
N HIS A 123 23.68 -8.39 20.72
CA HIS A 123 24.03 -8.74 22.09
C HIS A 123 22.99 -8.10 23.02
N VAL A 124 22.54 -8.84 24.02
CA VAL A 124 21.57 -8.35 25.00
C VAL A 124 22.14 -8.62 26.39
N ASP A 125 22.26 -7.55 27.17
CA ASP A 125 22.68 -7.60 28.57
C ASP A 125 21.58 -7.06 29.46
N GLU A 126 21.43 -7.66 30.64
CA GLU A 126 20.61 -7.08 31.71
C GLU A 126 21.47 -6.06 32.46
N VAL A 127 20.96 -4.83 32.59
CA VAL A 127 21.69 -3.71 33.19
C VAL A 127 20.86 -3.10 34.30
N ILE A 128 21.53 -2.64 35.35
CA ILE A 128 20.91 -1.92 36.45
C ILE A 128 21.31 -0.46 36.34
N HIS A 129 20.33 0.45 36.40
CA HIS A 129 20.61 1.88 36.35
C HIS A 129 21.39 2.30 37.62
N PRO A 130 22.52 3.04 37.49
CA PRO A 130 23.40 3.35 38.62
C PRO A 130 22.73 4.20 39.70
N GLU A 131 21.92 5.19 39.33
CA GLU A 131 21.26 6.08 40.30
C GLU A 131 19.91 5.57 40.83
N SER A 132 19.07 5.01 39.95
CA SER A 132 17.70 4.61 40.31
C SER A 132 17.59 3.14 40.75
N ALA A 133 18.66 2.35 40.64
CA ALA A 133 18.70 0.91 40.95
C ALA A 133 17.63 0.06 40.21
N LYS A 134 17.06 0.59 39.13
CA LYS A 134 16.05 -0.10 38.33
C LYS A 134 16.72 -1.07 37.37
N SER A 135 16.12 -2.26 37.20
CA SER A 135 16.56 -3.22 36.19
C SER A 135 16.13 -2.77 34.80
N GLY A 136 16.91 -3.19 33.81
CA GLY A 136 16.72 -2.82 32.42
C GLY A 136 17.48 -3.75 31.48
N TYR A 137 17.41 -3.43 30.20
CA TYR A 137 18.05 -4.18 29.12
C TYR A 137 18.90 -3.24 28.29
N CYS A 138 20.13 -3.66 28.01
CA CYS A 138 21.03 -3.04 27.06
C CYS A 138 21.11 -3.92 25.82
N VAL A 139 20.71 -3.37 24.68
CA VAL A 139 20.74 -4.04 23.39
C VAL A 139 21.82 -3.40 22.53
N SER A 140 22.82 -4.20 22.17
CA SER A 140 23.87 -3.79 21.23
C SER A 140 23.69 -4.50 19.90
N LEU A 141 23.56 -3.74 18.83
CA LEU A 141 23.36 -4.22 17.46
C LEU A 141 24.52 -3.76 16.58
N TRP A 142 25.29 -4.72 16.08
CA TRP A 142 26.38 -4.45 15.14
C TRP A 142 25.88 -4.54 13.70
N CYS A 143 25.91 -3.41 13.00
CA CYS A 143 25.30 -3.22 11.68
C CYS A 143 26.25 -2.51 10.69
N PRO A 144 27.34 -3.17 10.24
CA PRO A 144 28.35 -2.52 9.40
C PRO A 144 27.88 -2.13 7.99
N LYS A 145 26.93 -2.86 7.42
CA LYS A 145 26.43 -2.60 6.05
C LYS A 145 25.33 -1.52 6.01
N MET A 146 25.18 -0.71 7.07
CA MET A 146 24.11 0.27 7.15
C MET A 146 24.35 1.41 6.14
N LYS A 147 23.40 1.64 5.23
CA LYS A 147 23.57 2.59 4.12
C LYS A 147 22.91 3.94 4.38
N THR A 148 21.84 3.99 5.18
CA THR A 148 21.00 5.20 5.28
C THR A 148 20.21 5.23 6.58
N GLY A 149 20.29 6.35 7.31
CA GLY A 149 19.47 6.66 8.48
C GLY A 149 20.01 6.10 9.79
N VAL A 150 19.47 6.61 10.91
CA VAL A 150 19.72 6.08 12.26
C VAL A 150 18.75 4.91 12.49
N PRO A 151 19.20 3.80 13.10
CA PRO A 151 18.31 2.71 13.52
C PRO A 151 17.16 3.24 14.38
N ARG A 152 15.98 2.65 14.21
CA ARG A 152 14.80 3.02 14.99
C ARG A 152 14.28 1.83 15.76
N TYR A 153 13.90 2.05 17.02
CA TYR A 153 13.21 1.06 17.80
C TYR A 153 11.73 1.41 17.95
N ARG A 154 10.92 0.39 18.18
CA ARG A 154 9.53 0.52 18.58
C ARG A 154 9.23 -0.57 19.60
N ILE A 155 8.53 -0.21 20.65
CA ILE A 155 8.01 -1.17 21.63
C ILE A 155 6.63 -1.62 21.15
N VAL A 156 6.44 -2.93 21.08
CA VAL A 156 5.33 -3.60 20.40
C VAL A 156 4.73 -4.63 21.35
N SER A 157 3.40 -4.69 21.41
CA SER A 157 2.72 -5.69 22.23
C SER A 157 2.70 -7.05 21.54
N THR A 158 2.49 -8.13 22.30
CA THR A 158 2.37 -9.49 21.74
C THR A 158 1.20 -9.64 20.76
N TYR A 159 0.18 -8.78 20.82
CA TYR A 159 -0.96 -8.79 19.90
C TYR A 159 -0.60 -8.31 18.48
N ASP A 160 0.46 -7.53 18.34
CA ASP A 160 0.86 -6.94 17.06
C ASP A 160 1.77 -7.86 16.22
N GLN A 161 2.38 -8.86 16.86
CA GLN A 161 3.22 -9.85 16.18
C GLN A 161 2.40 -11.06 15.69
N THR A 162 2.93 -11.76 14.69
CA THR A 162 2.30 -12.95 14.09
C THR A 162 3.18 -14.21 14.19
N ILE A 163 4.34 -14.10 14.87
CA ILE A 163 5.36 -15.16 14.89
C ILE A 163 5.19 -16.03 16.14
N GLU A 164 5.23 -15.42 17.32
CA GLU A 164 5.09 -16.09 18.61
C GLU A 164 3.65 -15.99 19.13
N PRO A 165 3.21 -16.95 19.98
CA PRO A 165 1.87 -16.92 20.56
C PRO A 165 1.66 -15.67 21.43
N VAL A 166 0.40 -15.23 21.50
CA VAL A 166 0.02 -14.04 22.28
C VAL A 166 0.09 -14.37 23.77
N SER A 167 0.90 -13.62 24.52
CA SER A 167 1.01 -13.75 25.98
C SER A 167 0.98 -12.37 26.63
N PRO A 168 0.09 -12.09 27.60
CA PRO A 168 -0.05 -10.76 28.19
C PRO A 168 1.18 -10.31 29.02
N ASP A 169 2.00 -11.25 29.47
CA ASP A 169 3.13 -10.97 30.37
C ASP A 169 4.41 -10.53 29.65
N LYS A 170 4.38 -10.50 28.31
CA LYS A 170 5.55 -10.21 27.48
C LYS A 170 5.29 -9.00 26.59
N GLN A 171 6.37 -8.36 26.19
CA GLN A 171 6.40 -7.27 25.23
C GLN A 171 7.62 -7.44 24.33
N TYR A 172 7.62 -6.85 23.14
CA TYR A 172 8.75 -6.94 22.23
C TYR A 172 9.31 -5.56 21.92
N VAL A 173 10.63 -5.43 21.97
CA VAL A 173 11.34 -4.28 21.43
C VAL A 173 11.81 -4.65 20.03
N VAL A 174 11.22 -4.01 19.03
CA VAL A 174 11.54 -4.24 17.63
C VAL A 174 12.47 -3.15 17.15
N ILE A 175 13.68 -3.53 16.75
CA ILE A 175 14.68 -2.62 16.21
C ILE A 175 14.79 -2.83 14.71
N SER A 176 14.69 -1.73 13.97
CA SER A 176 14.74 -1.72 12.52
C SER A 176 15.94 -0.93 12.03
N CYS A 177 16.80 -1.60 11.27
CA CYS A 177 18.00 -1.05 10.65
C CYS A 177 18.03 -1.49 9.18
N TYR A 178 18.10 -0.55 8.23
CA TYR A 178 18.17 -0.86 6.80
C TYR A 178 19.64 -0.89 6.35
N PRO A 179 20.13 -1.94 5.66
CA PRO A 179 19.41 -2.97 4.91
C PRO A 179 19.28 -4.32 5.63
N TYR A 180 19.33 -4.32 6.96
CA TYR A 180 19.17 -5.54 7.75
C TYR A 180 17.70 -5.92 7.93
N ARG A 181 17.48 -7.16 8.37
CA ARG A 181 16.17 -7.59 8.85
C ARG A 181 15.92 -7.01 10.24
N SER A 182 14.69 -6.57 10.51
CA SER A 182 14.29 -6.12 11.85
C SER A 182 14.42 -7.25 12.86
N VAL A 183 14.94 -6.92 14.04
CA VAL A 183 15.13 -7.85 15.16
C VAL A 183 14.14 -7.50 16.26
N GLY A 184 13.48 -8.52 16.83
CA GLY A 184 12.58 -8.36 17.96
C GLY A 184 13.17 -9.04 19.19
N ILE A 185 13.22 -8.32 20.31
CA ILE A 185 13.72 -8.83 21.60
C ILE A 185 12.54 -8.93 22.55
N CYS A 186 12.37 -10.12 23.13
CA CYS A 186 11.32 -10.36 24.11
C CYS A 186 11.73 -9.78 25.46
N ILE A 187 10.86 -8.97 26.05
CA ILE A 187 11.02 -8.32 27.34
C ILE A 187 9.76 -8.60 28.18
N LEU A 188 9.87 -8.51 29.49
CA LEU A 188 8.71 -8.57 30.39
C LEU A 188 7.80 -7.35 30.18
N ASN A 189 6.50 -7.56 30.26
CA ASN A 189 5.50 -6.49 30.16
C ASN A 189 5.41 -5.69 31.48
N GLN A 190 6.49 -4.98 31.80
CA GLN A 190 6.56 -4.03 32.90
C GLN A 190 6.60 -2.61 32.32
N PRO A 191 6.07 -1.59 33.03
CA PRO A 191 6.13 -0.22 32.55
C PRO A 191 7.59 0.18 32.30
N ILE A 192 7.85 0.81 31.16
CA ILE A 192 9.18 1.28 30.76
C ILE A 192 9.20 2.79 30.91
N ASP A 193 10.23 3.31 31.57
CA ASP A 193 10.40 4.74 31.73
C ASP A 193 11.01 5.35 30.47
N THR A 194 10.14 5.94 29.64
CA THR A 194 10.51 6.57 28.37
C THR A 194 11.49 7.73 28.53
N ALA A 195 11.56 8.37 29.71
CA ALA A 195 12.50 9.46 29.95
C ALA A 195 13.94 8.97 30.18
N SER A 196 14.09 7.74 30.66
CA SER A 196 15.39 7.13 30.98
C SER A 196 15.99 6.33 29.82
N VAL A 197 15.34 6.34 28.65
CA VAL A 197 15.79 5.57 27.49
C VAL A 197 17.03 6.24 26.89
N TYR A 198 18.08 5.45 26.75
CA TYR A 198 19.30 5.88 26.10
C TYR A 198 19.43 5.22 24.72
N GLU A 199 19.56 6.04 23.69
CA GLU A 199 19.83 5.57 22.32
C GLU A 199 21.10 6.24 21.78
N GLU A 200 22.03 5.44 21.29
CA GLU A 200 23.24 5.95 20.64
C GLU A 200 23.59 5.09 19.43
N PHE A 201 23.93 5.74 18.33
CA PHE A 201 24.52 5.08 17.16
C PHE A 201 25.95 5.57 16.98
N ASN A 202 26.92 4.68 17.19
CA ASN A 202 28.32 4.98 16.96
C ASN A 202 28.66 4.69 15.49
N SER A 203 29.00 5.73 14.74
CA SER A 203 29.33 5.65 13.31
C SER A 203 30.70 5.03 13.04
N LEU A 204 31.61 5.00 14.03
CA LEU A 204 32.95 4.44 13.87
C LEU A 204 32.97 2.92 14.07
N THR A 205 32.27 2.44 15.10
CA THR A 205 32.14 1.01 15.39
C THR A 205 30.94 0.37 14.67
N GLU A 206 30.09 1.19 14.05
CA GLU A 206 28.87 0.78 13.36
C GLU A 206 27.94 -0.03 14.28
N THR A 207 27.96 0.32 15.58
CA THR A 207 27.17 -0.32 16.63
C THR A 207 26.08 0.62 17.10
N TYR A 208 24.86 0.12 17.10
CA TYR A 208 23.71 0.75 17.73
C TYR A 208 23.54 0.21 19.14
N VAL A 209 23.42 1.10 20.12
CA VAL A 209 23.18 0.75 21.52
C VAL A 209 21.85 1.36 21.95
N LEU A 210 21.00 0.54 22.54
CA LEU A 210 19.72 0.95 23.12
C LEU A 210 19.65 0.43 24.55
N GLN A 211 19.47 1.32 25.52
CA GLN A 211 19.24 0.96 26.91
C GLN A 211 17.83 1.36 27.33
N LEU A 212 17.11 0.41 27.92
CA LEU A 212 15.75 0.57 28.40
C LEU A 212 15.70 0.17 29.86
N PHE A 213 15.09 1.00 30.71
CA PHE A 213 14.90 0.69 32.12
C PHE A 213 13.42 0.56 32.43
N HIS A 214 13.11 -0.35 33.35
CA HIS A 214 11.77 -0.44 33.92
C HIS A 214 11.48 0.78 34.79
N ALA A 215 10.20 1.15 34.88
CA ALA A 215 9.72 2.26 35.68
C ALA A 215 9.57 1.89 37.16
#